data_AF-A0A974TC56-F1
#
_entry.id   AF-A0A974TC56-F1
#
_cell.length_a   1.000
_cell.length_b   1.000
_cell.length_c   1.000
_cell.angle_alpha   90.00
_cell.angle_beta   90.00
_cell.angle_gamma   90.00
#
_symmetry.space_group_name_H-M   'P 1'
#
loop_
_entity.id
_entity.type
_entity.pdbx_description
1 polymer ?
#
loop_
_entity_poly.entity_id
_entity_poly.type
_entity_poly.pdbx_seq_one_letter_code
_entity_poly.pdbx_strand_id
1 'polypeptide(L)' 'MDDEIECIAKAFYALQDGVRGWDREPERLKEAFRQDARATLALIDAEIEARRQACNCSTV' A
#
# COMPACT_ATOMS: atom_id res chain seq x y z
N MET A 1 3.63 10.15 2.80
CA MET A 1 2.27 9.61 2.64
C MET A 1 1.90 9.51 1.17
N ASP A 2 1.65 10.60 0.44
CA ASP A 2 1.29 10.48 -0.99
C ASP A 2 2.41 9.88 -1.86
N ASP A 3 3.68 10.19 -1.58
CA ASP A 3 4.82 9.59 -2.30
C ASP A 3 4.98 8.08 -2.04
N GLU A 4 4.65 7.63 -0.82
CA GLU A 4 4.71 6.21 -0.44
C GLU A 4 3.58 5.43 -1.09
N ILE A 5 2.37 6.01 -1.12
CA ILE A 5 1.21 5.48 -1.83
C ILE A 5 1.52 5.35 -3.32
N GLU A 6 2.09 6.38 -3.95
CA GLU A 6 2.43 6.36 -5.37
C GLU A 6 3.54 5.35 -5.67
N CYS A 7 4.51 5.18 -4.77
CA CYS A 7 5.57 4.18 -4.89
C CYS A 7 5.02 2.74 -4.86
N ILE A 8 4.16 2.45 -3.88
CA ILE A 8 3.52 1.12 -3.74
C ILE A 8 2.56 0.86 -4.91
N ALA A 9 1.78 1.86 -5.31
CA ALA A 9 0.87 1.75 -6.45
C ALA A 9 1.62 1.43 -7.76
N LYS A 10 2.76 2.10 -8.00
CA LYS A 10 3.66 1.80 -9.12
C LYS A 10 4.23 0.39 -9.04
N ALA A 11 4.61 -0.07 -7.85
CA ALA A 11 5.11 -1.42 -7.64
C ALA A 11 4.03 -2.47 -7.96
N PHE A 12 2.79 -2.31 -7.46
CA PHE A 12 1.67 -3.18 -7.79
C PHE A 12 1.35 -3.19 -9.29
N TYR A 13 1.35 -2.03 -9.92
CA TYR A 13 1.13 -1.95 -11.35
C TYR A 13 2.25 -2.65 -12.14
N ALA A 14 3.52 -2.49 -11.74
CA ALA A 14 4.66 -3.11 -12.41
C ALA A 14 4.68 -4.65 -12.32
N LEU A 15 3.94 -5.24 -11.38
CA LEU A 15 3.78 -6.69 -11.27
C LEU A 15 2.78 -7.27 -12.29
N GLN A 16 2.01 -6.43 -12.98
CA GLN A 16 1.08 -6.90 -14.01
C GLN A 16 1.81 -7.22 -15.32
N ASP A 17 1.36 -8.27 -16.00
CA ASP A 17 1.88 -8.62 -17.33
C ASP A 17 1.45 -7.62 -18.40
N GLY A 18 2.36 -7.30 -19.32
CA GLY A 18 2.06 -6.52 -20.53
C GLY A 18 1.78 -5.02 -20.31
N VAL A 19 2.22 -4.47 -19.18
CA VAL A 19 2.04 -3.05 -18.85
C VAL A 19 2.75 -2.11 -19.83
N ARG A 20 2.11 -0.98 -20.16
CA ARG A 20 2.59 -0.01 -21.17
C ARG A 20 3.35 1.19 -20.57
N GLY A 21 3.57 1.16 -19.26
CA GLY A 21 4.26 2.19 -18.48
C GLY A 21 3.28 3.06 -17.71
N TRP A 22 3.52 3.19 -16.40
CA TRP A 22 2.65 3.87 -15.44
C TRP A 22 2.19 5.25 -15.91
N ASP A 23 3.09 6.10 -16.39
CA ASP A 23 2.77 7.49 -16.72
C ASP A 23 1.76 7.64 -17.88
N ARG A 24 1.62 6.59 -18.71
CA ARG A 24 0.71 6.57 -19.87
C ARG A 24 -0.68 6.05 -19.53
N GLU A 25 -0.87 5.49 -18.34
CA GLU A 25 -2.17 4.99 -17.90
C GLU A 25 -3.13 6.12 -17.54
N PRO A 26 -4.44 5.94 -17.74
CA PRO A 26 -5.43 6.92 -17.32
C PRO A 26 -5.50 6.99 -15.80
N GLU A 27 -5.74 8.18 -15.25
CA GLU A 27 -5.77 8.40 -13.80
C GLU A 27 -6.78 7.52 -13.06
N ARG A 28 -7.91 7.16 -13.70
CA ARG A 28 -8.89 6.23 -13.12
C ARG A 28 -8.30 4.85 -12.82
N LEU A 29 -7.34 4.40 -13.64
CA LEU A 29 -6.69 3.10 -13.47
C LEU A 29 -5.62 3.20 -12.39
N LYS A 30 -4.82 4.27 -12.41
CA LYS A 30 -3.83 4.55 -11.36
C LYS A 30 -4.48 4.68 -9.98
N GLU A 31 -5.64 5.32 -9.87
CA GLU A 31 -6.33 5.50 -8.60
C GLU A 31 -6.74 4.16 -7.96
N ALA A 32 -7.08 3.14 -8.75
CA ALA A 32 -7.35 1.81 -8.21
C ALA A 32 -6.11 1.24 -7.49
N PHE A 33 -4.92 1.35 -8.10
CA PHE A 33 -3.67 0.93 -7.47
C PHE A 33 -3.30 1.80 -6.25
N ARG A 34 -3.63 3.10 -6.27
CA ARG A 34 -3.45 3.97 -5.09
C ARG A 34 -4.37 3.57 -3.95
N GLN A 35 -5.60 3.14 -4.24
CA GLN A 35 -6.52 2.62 -3.23
C GLN A 35 -5.98 1.33 -2.60
N ASP A 36 -5.46 0.41 -3.42
CA ASP A 36 -4.83 -0.82 -2.94
C ASP A 36 -3.59 -0.53 -2.09
N ALA A 37 -2.78 0.46 -2.48
CA ALA A 37 -1.64 0.92 -1.71
C ALA A 37 -2.05 1.48 -0.34
N ARG A 38 -3.09 2.33 -0.29
CA ARG A 38 -3.65 2.85 0.98
C ARG A 38 -4.16 1.72 1.87
N ALA A 39 -4.88 0.76 1.31
CA ALA A 39 -5.39 -0.38 2.06
C ALA A 39 -4.25 -1.24 2.64
N THR A 40 -3.19 -1.46 1.86
CA THR A 40 -2.01 -2.20 2.31
C THR A 40 -1.32 -1.52 3.49
N LEU A 41 -1.10 -0.20 3.41
CA LEU A 41 -0.52 0.58 4.51
C LEU A 41 -1.38 0.51 5.77
N ALA A 42 -2.70 0.67 5.63
CA ALA A 42 -3.62 0.57 6.76
C ALA A 42 -3.55 -0.81 7.44
N LEU A 43 -3.40 -1.90 6.68
CA LEU A 43 -3.24 -3.24 7.24
C LEU A 43 -1.92 -3.41 7.98
N ILE A 44 -0.82 -2.87 7.42
CA ILE A 44 0.50 -2.92 8.06
C ILE A 44 0.49 -2.13 9.37
N ASP A 45 -0.09 -0.92 9.37
CA ASP A 45 -0.20 -0.08 10.56
C ASP A 45 -1.04 -0.78 11.65
N ALA A 46 -2.15 -1.40 11.27
CA ALA A 46 -2.99 -2.17 12.19
C ALA A 46 -2.24 -3.36 12.81
N GLU A 47 -1.46 -4.10 12.02
CA GLU A 47 -0.65 -5.23 12.52
C GLU A 47 0.48 -4.75 13.45
N ILE A 48 1.15 -3.65 13.11
CA ILE A 48 2.19 -3.04 13.97
C ILE A 48 1.59 -2.65 15.31
N GLU A 49 0.41 -2.05 15.31
CA GLU A 49 -0.28 -1.64 16.52
C GLU A 49 -0.75 -2.83 17.35
N ALA A 50 -1.33 -3.86 16.72
CA ALA A 50 -1.69 -5.10 17.39
C ALA A 50 -0.49 -5.77 18.08
N ARG A 51 0.67 -5.80 17.42
CA ARG A 51 1.92 -6.33 18.01
C ARG A 51 2.42 -5.51 19.19
N ARG A 52 2.34 -4.18 19.12
CA ARG A 52 2.71 -3.30 20.24
C ARG A 52 1.83 -3.57 21.45
N GLN A 53 0.53 -3.69 21.25
CA GLN A 53 -0.42 -3.98 22.33
C GLN A 53 -0.17 -5.36 22.95
N ALA A 54 0.09 -6.39 22.13
CA ALA A 54 0.43 -7.72 22.62
C ALA A 54 1.74 -7.72 23.46
N CYS A 55 2.75 -6.95 23.06
CA CYS A 55 3.99 -6.80 23.82
C CYS A 55 3.77 -6.07 25.15
N ASN A 56 2.95 -5.02 25.15
CA ASN A 56 2.62 -4.25 26.36
C ASN A 56 1.80 -5.07 27.38
N CYS A 57 0.95 -6.00 26.93
CA CYS A 57 0.21 -6.91 27.81
C CYS A 57 1.06 -8.02 28.45
N SER A 58 2.28 -8.27 27.95
CA SER A 58 3.17 -9.31 28.50
C SER A 58 4.05 -8.83 29.67
N THR A 59 3.94 -7.55 30.07
CA THR A 59 4.80 -6.92 31.10
C THR A 59 4.03 -6.59 32.41
N VAL A 60 2.76 -7.00 32.53
CA VAL A 60 1.93 -6.82 33.74
C VAL A 60 1.79 -8.13 34.51
#